data_AF-A0A7V0JVY5-F1
#
_entry.id   AF-A0A7V0JVY5-F1
#
_cell.length_a   1.000
_cell.length_b   1.000
_cell.length_c   1.000
_cell.angle_alpha   90.00
_cell.angle_beta   90.00
_cell.angle_gamma   90.00
#
_symmetry.space_group_name_H-M   'P 1'
#
loop_
_entity.id
_entity.type
_entity.pdbx_description
1 polymer ?
#
loop_
_entity_poly.entity_id
_entity_poly.type
_entity_poly.pdbx_seq_one_letter_code
_entity_poly.pdbx_strand_id
1 'polypeptide(L)'
;MKITFWGAAKTVTGSCHLLEHGSLRFLLDCGLFQGHDEARNRQDFPFDPEGIDYVVLSHAHLDHCGMIPRLVREGFRGQVISTPPTAAIAKHILLDAAHLQEEEAERHARRAARRGEPPPAPLFDVGDVLEALDHFSLRPGYGEWVSLGEG
;
A
#
# COMPACT_ATOMS: atom_id res chain seq x y z
N MET A 1 -20.81 4.40 11.71
CA MET A 1 -19.93 4.00 10.58
C MET A 1 -19.73 5.20 9.67
N LYS A 2 -18.49 5.51 9.30
CA LYS A 2 -18.12 6.61 8.39
C LYS A 2 -17.17 6.05 7.32
N ILE A 3 -17.30 6.55 6.09
CA ILE A 3 -16.43 6.17 4.96
C ILE A 3 -15.86 7.45 4.36
N THR A 4 -14.54 7.47 4.13
CA THR A 4 -13.80 8.56 3.51
C THR A 4 -13.03 8.04 2.29
N PHE A 5 -13.15 8.70 1.15
CA PHE A 5 -12.57 8.29 -0.13
C PHE A 5 -11.27 9.06 -0.37
N TRP A 6 -10.12 8.39 -0.35
CA TRP A 6 -8.80 9.02 -0.54
C TRP A 6 -8.19 8.76 -1.93
N GLY A 7 -8.70 7.75 -2.63
CA GLY A 7 -8.37 7.49 -4.03
C GLY A 7 -9.45 6.65 -4.72
N ALA A 8 -9.21 6.29 -5.99
CA ALA A 8 -10.24 5.75 -6.90
C ALA A 8 -11.56 6.58 -6.97
N ALA A 9 -11.49 7.86 -6.59
CA ALA A 9 -12.61 8.79 -6.64
C ALA A 9 -12.35 9.82 -7.75
N LYS A 10 -13.11 9.72 -8.85
CA LYS A 10 -12.88 10.47 -10.11
C LYS A 10 -11.54 10.15 -10.81
N THR A 11 -10.89 9.06 -10.42
CA THR A 11 -9.70 8.48 -11.06
C THR A 11 -9.80 6.95 -10.95
N VAL A 12 -9.06 6.21 -11.78
CA VAL A 12 -9.10 4.73 -11.81
C VAL A 12 -8.13 4.11 -10.81
N THR A 13 -7.00 4.78 -10.56
CA THR A 13 -5.87 4.21 -9.81
C THR A 13 -5.77 4.77 -8.39
N GLY A 14 -4.89 4.16 -7.59
CA GLY A 14 -4.66 4.56 -6.21
C GLY A 14 -5.85 4.28 -5.30
N SER A 15 -6.49 3.11 -5.40
CA SER A 15 -7.61 2.74 -4.52
C SER A 15 -7.19 2.84 -3.05
N CYS A 16 -7.92 3.64 -2.29
CA CYS A 16 -7.67 3.83 -0.85
C CYS A 16 -8.93 4.44 -0.22
N HIS A 17 -9.60 3.68 0.64
CA HIS A 17 -10.82 4.12 1.31
C HIS A 17 -10.70 3.85 2.80
N LEU A 18 -10.88 4.89 3.62
CA LEU A 18 -10.86 4.77 5.07
C LEU A 18 -12.28 4.55 5.59
N LEU A 19 -12.49 3.44 6.28
CA LEU A 19 -13.72 3.10 6.97
C LEU A 19 -13.49 3.18 8.48
N GLU A 20 -14.40 3.81 9.19
CA GLU A 20 -14.34 4.02 10.63
C GLU A 20 -15.62 3.48 11.28
N HIS A 21 -15.50 2.55 12.22
CA HIS A 21 -16.62 1.94 12.93
C HIS A 21 -16.24 1.66 14.39
N GLY A 22 -16.89 2.38 15.32
CA GLY A 22 -16.54 2.26 16.74
C GLY A 22 -15.12 2.77 16.97
N SER A 23 -14.30 2.00 17.68
CA SER A 23 -12.86 2.27 17.82
C SER A 23 -12.01 1.81 16.63
N LEU A 24 -12.57 1.04 15.69
CA LEU A 24 -11.82 0.43 14.60
C LEU A 24 -11.73 1.33 13.37
N ARG A 25 -10.56 1.30 12.74
CA ARG A 25 -10.23 2.03 11.50
C ARG A 25 -9.59 1.07 10.52
N PHE A 26 -10.21 0.90 9.36
CA PHE A 26 -9.73 0.00 8.32
C PHE A 26 -9.63 0.69 6.98
N LEU A 27 -8.61 0.31 6.21
CA LEU A 27 -8.50 0.70 4.81
C LEU A 27 -9.09 -0.40 3.93
N LEU A 28 -9.92 -0.02 2.96
CA LEU A 28 -10.18 -0.85 1.78
C LEU A 28 -9.18 -0.42 0.70
N ASP A 29 -8.26 -1.33 0.41
CA ASP A 29 -7.09 -1.17 -0.45
C ASP A 29 -6.13 -0.05 0.00
N CYS A 30 -4.89 -0.12 -0.50
CA CYS A 30 -3.90 0.93 -0.41
C CYS A 30 -2.99 0.84 -1.64
N GLY A 31 -3.42 1.45 -2.73
CA GLY A 31 -2.82 1.29 -4.04
C GLY A 31 -2.02 2.47 -4.56
N LEU A 32 -1.17 2.21 -5.56
CA LEU A 32 -0.43 3.25 -6.29
C LEU A 32 -1.33 3.98 -7.29
N PHE A 33 -1.21 5.30 -7.34
CA PHE A 33 -1.66 6.10 -8.49
C PHE A 33 -0.74 5.83 -9.68
N GLN A 34 -1.29 5.67 -10.88
CA GLN A 34 -0.52 5.47 -12.11
C GLN A 34 -0.90 6.50 -13.18
N GLY A 35 0.02 6.82 -14.09
CA GLY A 35 -0.17 7.81 -15.13
C GLY A 35 -0.13 9.24 -14.58
N HIS A 36 -1.15 10.04 -14.91
CA HIS A 36 -1.15 11.48 -14.62
C HIS A 36 -1.13 11.83 -13.13
N ASP A 37 -1.56 10.91 -12.26
CA ASP A 37 -1.68 11.12 -10.81
C ASP A 37 -0.47 10.59 -10.01
N GLU A 38 0.59 10.07 -10.65
CA GLU A 38 1.72 9.41 -9.98
C GLU A 38 2.43 10.28 -8.92
N ALA A 39 2.45 11.60 -9.11
CA ALA A 39 3.05 12.52 -8.15
C ALA A 39 2.38 12.46 -6.77
N ARG A 40 1.11 12.02 -6.70
CA ARG A 40 0.37 11.84 -5.44
C ARG A 40 0.96 10.72 -4.58
N ASN A 41 1.64 9.75 -5.19
CA ASN A 41 2.29 8.66 -4.45
C ASN A 41 3.43 9.13 -3.55
N ARG A 42 3.89 10.38 -3.67
CA ARG A 42 4.93 10.98 -2.81
C ARG A 42 4.39 11.92 -1.74
N GLN A 43 3.08 12.15 -1.72
CA GLN A 43 2.44 12.96 -0.70
C GLN A 43 2.25 12.12 0.57
N ASP A 44 2.18 12.77 1.73
CA ASP A 44 1.87 12.09 2.99
C ASP A 44 0.45 11.50 2.93
N PHE A 45 0.22 10.41 3.67
CA PHE A 45 -1.13 9.88 3.80
C PHE A 45 -2.05 10.93 4.44
N PRO A 46 -3.30 11.08 3.96
CA PRO A 46 -4.27 12.01 4.54
C PRO A 46 -4.89 11.50 5.86
N PHE A 47 -4.28 10.47 6.45
CA PHE A 47 -4.63 9.83 7.70
C PHE A 47 -3.35 9.33 8.37
N ASP A 48 -3.42 9.10 9.67
CA ASP A 48 -2.33 8.51 10.44
C ASP A 48 -2.22 6.99 10.19
N PRO A 49 -1.11 6.49 9.61
CA PRO A 49 -0.89 5.06 9.37
C PRO A 49 -0.84 4.21 10.65
N GLU A 50 -0.32 4.75 11.76
CA GLU A 50 -0.22 4.02 13.03
C GLU A 50 -1.61 3.72 13.61
N GLY A 51 -2.58 4.58 13.33
CA GLY A 51 -3.96 4.45 13.77
C GLY A 51 -4.85 3.60 12.86
N ILE A 52 -4.30 2.77 11.95
CA ILE A 52 -5.04 1.83 11.11
C ILE A 52 -4.89 0.41 11.65
N ASP A 53 -6.01 -0.24 11.94
CA ASP A 53 -6.03 -1.59 12.51
C ASP A 53 -5.91 -2.68 11.43
N TYR A 54 -6.57 -2.48 10.29
CA TYR A 54 -6.63 -3.46 9.22
C TYR A 54 -6.59 -2.82 7.82
N VAL A 55 -5.98 -3.54 6.88
CA VAL A 55 -6.12 -3.26 5.44
C VAL A 55 -6.84 -4.44 4.80
N VAL A 56 -8.04 -4.23 4.28
CA VAL A 56 -8.75 -5.21 3.47
C VAL A 56 -8.32 -5.03 2.02
N LEU A 57 -7.57 -5.98 1.48
CA LEU A 57 -7.13 -5.97 0.11
C LEU A 57 -8.12 -6.74 -0.78
N SER A 58 -8.75 -6.01 -1.70
CA SER A 58 -9.75 -6.57 -2.62
C SER A 58 -9.14 -7.58 -3.60
N HIS A 59 -8.03 -7.22 -4.23
CA HIS A 59 -7.28 -8.04 -5.18
C HIS A 59 -5.86 -7.51 -5.36
N ALA A 60 -5.02 -8.26 -6.09
CA ALA A 60 -3.57 -8.07 -6.06
C ALA A 60 -3.02 -7.00 -7.02
N HIS A 61 -3.84 -6.27 -7.78
CA HIS A 61 -3.31 -5.27 -8.71
C HIS A 61 -2.57 -4.14 -7.98
N LEU A 62 -1.59 -3.54 -8.68
CA LEU A 62 -0.68 -2.55 -8.09
C LEU A 62 -1.40 -1.26 -7.65
N ASP A 63 -2.48 -0.90 -8.32
CA ASP A 63 -3.38 0.20 -7.95
C ASP A 63 -4.31 -0.12 -6.78
N HIS A 64 -4.17 -1.29 -6.15
CA HIS A 64 -4.86 -1.71 -4.93
C HIS A 64 -3.92 -2.11 -3.79
N CYS A 65 -2.75 -2.70 -4.09
CA CYS A 65 -1.79 -3.13 -3.07
C CYS A 65 -0.51 -2.29 -3.01
N GLY A 66 -0.23 -1.49 -4.04
CA GLY A 66 1.09 -0.93 -4.28
C GLY A 66 1.60 0.09 -3.25
N MET A 67 0.74 0.63 -2.39
CA MET A 67 1.15 1.56 -1.32
C MET A 67 1.27 0.88 0.05
N ILE A 68 0.93 -0.41 0.18
CA ILE A 68 1.07 -1.16 1.44
C ILE A 68 2.51 -1.15 1.98
N PRO A 69 3.58 -1.34 1.17
CA PRO A 69 4.95 -1.26 1.69
C PRO A 69 5.28 0.08 2.33
N ARG A 70 4.87 1.18 1.66
CA ARG A 70 5.07 2.53 2.20
C ARG A 70 4.22 2.77 3.45
N LEU A 71 2.99 2.25 3.50
CA LEU A 71 2.11 2.33 4.67
C LEU A 71 2.77 1.68 5.91
N VAL A 72 3.38 0.50 5.74
CA VAL A 72 4.10 -0.22 6.81
C VAL A 72 5.32 0.56 7.27
N ARG A 73 6.13 1.08 6.33
CA ARG A 73 7.28 1.92 6.64
C ARG A 73 6.90 3.19 7.41
N GLU A 74 5.73 3.76 7.12
CA GLU A 74 5.21 4.97 7.79
C GLU A 74 4.48 4.70 9.11
N GLY A 75 4.53 3.46 9.62
CA GLY A 75 4.13 3.16 10.99
C GLY A 75 2.94 2.22 11.14
N PHE A 76 2.32 1.75 10.05
CA PHE A 76 1.26 0.75 10.15
C PHE A 76 1.77 -0.54 10.83
N ARG A 77 1.03 -0.99 11.85
CA ARG A 77 1.30 -2.21 12.62
C ARG A 77 0.14 -3.22 12.60
N GLY A 78 -0.94 -2.91 11.88
CA GLY A 78 -2.13 -3.74 11.79
C GLY A 78 -1.97 -4.99 10.90
N GLN A 79 -3.08 -5.60 10.49
CA GLN A 79 -3.06 -6.79 9.63
C GLN A 79 -3.65 -6.51 8.24
N VAL A 80 -3.05 -7.10 7.21
CA VAL A 80 -3.61 -7.14 5.85
C VAL A 80 -4.48 -8.38 5.70
N ILE A 81 -5.76 -8.17 5.42
CA ILE A 81 -6.78 -9.18 5.19
C ILE A 81 -6.96 -9.34 3.69
N SER A 82 -6.77 -10.55 3.17
CA SER A 82 -6.95 -10.83 1.74
C SER A 82 -7.20 -12.31 1.52
N THR A 83 -7.75 -12.73 0.39
CA THR A 83 -7.82 -14.18 0.11
C THR A 83 -6.41 -14.79 -0.05
N PRO A 84 -6.21 -16.10 0.22
CA PRO A 84 -4.94 -16.76 -0.02
C PRO A 84 -4.33 -16.51 -1.42
N PRO A 85 -5.10 -16.61 -2.54
CA PRO A 85 -4.54 -16.29 -3.87
C PRO A 85 -4.17 -14.81 -4.02
N THR A 86 -4.96 -13.88 -3.45
CA THR A 86 -4.62 -12.45 -3.46
C THR A 86 -3.28 -12.20 -2.78
N ALA A 87 -3.05 -12.75 -1.58
CA ALA A 87 -1.78 -12.60 -0.86
C ALA A 87 -0.59 -13.16 -1.65
N ALA A 88 -0.76 -14.33 -2.29
CA ALA A 88 0.29 -14.96 -3.07
C ALA A 88 0.68 -14.13 -4.30
N ILE A 89 -0.30 -13.58 -5.02
CA ILE A 89 -0.06 -12.75 -6.20
C ILE A 89 0.50 -11.38 -5.79
N ALA A 90 -0.04 -10.76 -4.73
CA ALA A 90 0.42 -9.46 -4.22
C ALA A 90 1.91 -9.51 -3.87
N LYS A 91 2.40 -10.61 -3.28
CA LYS A 91 3.83 -10.82 -3.03
C LYS A 91 4.69 -10.65 -4.29
N HIS A 92 4.31 -11.30 -5.39
CA HIS A 92 5.08 -11.23 -6.63
C HIS A 92 5.03 -9.84 -7.24
N ILE A 93 3.84 -9.22 -7.25
CA ILE A 93 3.63 -7.87 -7.80
C ILE A 93 4.43 -6.83 -7.02
N LEU A 94 4.42 -6.89 -5.69
CA LEU A 94 5.12 -5.92 -4.85
C LEU A 94 6.65 -6.06 -4.95
N LEU A 95 7.17 -7.29 -5.00
CA LEU A 95 8.60 -7.52 -5.18
C LEU A 95 9.11 -7.02 -6.55
N ASP A 96 8.35 -7.29 -7.61
CA ASP A 96 8.67 -6.78 -8.96
C ASP A 96 8.63 -5.25 -9.00
N ALA A 97 7.60 -4.65 -8.40
CA ALA A 97 7.47 -3.20 -8.31
C ALA A 97 8.61 -2.55 -7.51
N ALA A 98 9.09 -3.18 -6.43
CA ALA A 98 10.23 -2.68 -5.66
C ALA A 98 11.51 -2.69 -6.49
N HIS A 99 11.83 -3.83 -7.15
CA HIS A 99 13.02 -3.91 -8.00
C HIS A 99 13.01 -2.85 -9.12
N LEU A 100 11.86 -2.68 -9.81
CA LEU A 100 11.73 -1.68 -10.87
C LEU A 100 11.94 -0.25 -10.34
N GLN A 101 11.43 0.04 -9.14
CA GLN A 101 11.61 1.34 -8.50
C GLN A 101 13.06 1.60 -8.06
N GLU A 102 13.74 0.58 -7.52
CA GLU A 102 15.16 0.67 -7.16
C GLU A 102 16.02 0.93 -8.40
N GLU A 103 15.81 0.17 -9.48
CA GLU A 103 16.53 0.35 -10.75
C GLU A 103 16.30 1.76 -11.35
N GLU A 104 15.07 2.26 -11.28
CA GLU A 104 14.75 3.61 -11.73
C GLU A 104 15.40 4.68 -10.84
N ALA A 105 15.36 4.51 -9.52
CA ALA A 105 16.00 5.40 -8.57
C ALA A 105 17.52 5.44 -8.81
N GLU A 106 18.17 4.30 -9.03
CA GLU A 106 19.59 4.23 -9.38
C GLU A 106 19.91 4.96 -10.70
N ARG A 107 19.10 4.72 -11.74
CA ARG A 107 19.27 5.38 -13.04
C ARG A 107 19.14 6.90 -12.90
N HIS A 108 18.19 7.37 -12.09
CA HIS A 108 18.01 8.79 -11.81
C HIS A 108 19.14 9.35 -10.94
N ALA A 109 19.61 8.61 -9.94
CA ALA A 109 20.74 8.98 -9.09
C ALA A 109 22.02 9.21 -9.92
N ARG A 110 22.33 8.31 -10.87
CA ARG A 110 23.49 8.47 -11.78
C ARG A 110 23.38 9.73 -12.64
N ARG A 111 22.17 10.13 -13.03
CA ARG A 111 21.92 11.37 -13.81
C ARG A 111 22.00 12.61 -12.92
N ALA A 112 21.44 12.57 -11.71
CA ALA A 112 21.47 13.64 -10.73
C ALA A 112 22.90 13.95 -10.27
N ALA A 113 23.72 12.92 -10.03
CA ALA A 113 25.14 13.07 -9.68
C ALA A 113 25.93 13.86 -10.73
N ARG A 114 25.62 13.69 -12.04
CA ARG A 114 26.25 14.46 -13.13
C ARG A 114 25.85 15.94 -13.11
N ARG A 115 24.73 16.29 -12.48
CA ARG A 115 24.22 17.67 -12.33
C ARG A 115 24.50 18.27 -10.94
N GLY A 116 25.07 17.49 -10.01
CA GLY A 116 25.27 17.92 -8.62
C GLY A 116 23.98 17.98 -7.80
N GLU A 117 22.93 17.25 -8.20
CA GLU A 117 21.64 17.18 -7.51
C GLU A 117 21.57 15.96 -6.58
N PRO A 118 20.78 16.01 -5.49
CA PRO A 118 20.54 14.85 -4.65
C PRO A 118 19.80 13.75 -5.43
N PRO A 119 20.11 12.47 -5.20
CA PRO A 119 19.43 11.37 -5.85
C PRO A 119 17.99 11.25 -5.34
N PRO A 120 17.00 10.98 -6.21
CA PRO A 120 15.64 10.70 -5.75
C PRO A 120 15.59 9.32 -5.06
N ALA A 121 14.88 9.23 -3.94
CA ALA A 121 14.58 7.96 -3.28
C ALA A 121 13.42 7.22 -3.98
N PRO A 122 13.40 5.87 -4.00
CA PRO A 122 12.24 5.10 -4.42
C PRO A 122 11.06 5.29 -3.45
N LEU A 123 9.83 4.97 -3.87
CA LEU A 123 8.68 5.06 -2.95
C LEU A 123 8.78 4.00 -1.86
N PHE A 124 9.29 2.83 -2.20
CA PHE A 124 9.63 1.74 -1.29
C PHE A 124 10.65 0.83 -1.96
N ASP A 125 11.38 0.08 -1.14
CA ASP A 125 12.41 -0.87 -1.57
C ASP A 125 12.02 -2.33 -1.31
N VAL A 126 12.90 -3.29 -1.62
CA VAL A 126 12.62 -4.71 -1.38
C VAL A 126 12.47 -5.00 0.12
N GLY A 127 13.21 -4.31 0.98
CA GLY A 127 13.13 -4.44 2.44
C GLY A 127 11.74 -4.06 2.94
N ASP A 128 11.23 -2.92 2.48
CA ASP A 128 9.87 -2.43 2.78
C ASP A 128 8.79 -3.45 2.37
N VAL A 129 8.98 -4.10 1.22
CA VAL A 129 8.05 -5.17 0.77
C VAL A 129 8.13 -6.39 1.67
N LEU A 130 9.32 -6.83 2.05
CA LEU A 130 9.48 -7.99 2.92
C LEU A 130 8.83 -7.75 4.30
N GLU A 131 9.03 -6.56 4.87
CA GLU A 131 8.34 -6.17 6.11
C GLU A 131 6.83 -6.16 5.93
N ALA A 132 6.34 -5.58 4.82
CA ALA A 132 4.91 -5.55 4.53
C ALA A 132 4.27 -6.93 4.40
N LEU A 133 5.00 -7.93 3.89
CA LEU A 133 4.49 -9.29 3.73
C LEU A 133 4.20 -9.99 5.06
N ASP A 134 4.88 -9.60 6.13
CA ASP A 134 4.62 -10.13 7.48
C ASP A 134 3.23 -9.70 8.00
N HIS A 135 2.68 -8.61 7.46
CA HIS A 135 1.33 -8.15 7.79
C HIS A 135 0.22 -8.93 7.08
N PHE A 136 0.51 -9.69 6.01
CA PHE A 136 -0.48 -10.52 5.29
C PHE A 136 -0.78 -11.81 6.06
N SER A 137 -1.23 -11.71 7.31
CA SER A 137 -1.45 -12.86 8.20
C SER A 137 -2.88 -13.40 8.18
N LEU A 138 -3.88 -12.57 7.89
CA LEU A 138 -5.28 -12.97 7.83
C LEU A 138 -5.70 -13.30 6.39
N ARG A 139 -5.90 -14.60 6.12
CA ARG A 139 -6.16 -15.11 4.77
C ARG A 139 -7.44 -15.93 4.63
N PRO A 140 -8.62 -15.36 4.89
CA PRO A 140 -9.87 -16.10 4.80
C PRO A 140 -10.18 -16.52 3.36
N GLY A 141 -10.75 -17.71 3.22
CA GLY A 141 -11.40 -18.16 1.99
C GLY A 141 -12.75 -17.45 1.76
N TYR A 142 -13.32 -17.60 0.56
CA TYR A 142 -14.67 -17.13 0.31
C TYR A 142 -15.69 -17.85 1.20
N GLY A 143 -16.60 -17.10 1.80
CA GLY A 143 -17.63 -17.63 2.71
C GLY A 143 -17.16 -17.84 4.15
N GLU A 144 -15.88 -17.57 4.45
CA GLU A 144 -15.36 -17.62 5.82
C GLU A 144 -15.55 -16.28 6.52
N TRP A 145 -15.99 -16.34 7.78
CA TRP A 145 -16.15 -15.17 8.63
C TRP A 145 -14.87 -14.93 9.43
N VAL A 146 -14.41 -13.68 9.43
CA VAL A 146 -13.32 -13.22 10.30
C VAL A 146 -13.89 -12.22 11.30
N SER A 147 -13.71 -12.48 12.59
CA SER A 147 -14.06 -11.53 13.64
C SER A 147 -12.87 -10.62 13.91
N LEU A 148 -13.09 -9.30 13.85
CA LEU A 148 -12.05 -8.28 13.98
C LEU A 148 -12.06 -7.58 15.36
N GLY A 149 -12.81 -8.14 16.32
CA GLY A 149 -13.04 -7.57 17.66
C GLY A 149 -14.39 -6.85 17.79
N GLU A 150 -14.70 -6.41 19.00
CA GLU A 150 -15.83 -5.51 19.27
C GLU A 150 -15.35 -4.06 19.08
N GLY A 151 -16.00 -3.32 18.17
CA GLY A 151 -15.74 -1.90 17.94
C GLY A 151 -16.60 -0.99 18.82
#